data_AF-A0A1J5L8I8-F1
#
_entry.id   AF-A0A1J5L8I8-F1
#
_cell.length_a   1.000
_cell.length_b   1.000
_cell.length_c   1.000
_cell.angle_alpha   90.00
_cell.angle_beta   90.00
_cell.angle_gamma   90.00
#
_symmetry.space_group_name_H-M   'P 1'
#
loop_
_entity.id
_entity.type
_entity.pdbx_description
1 polymer ?
#
loop_
_entity_poly.entity_id
_entity_poly.type
_entity_poly.pdbx_seq_one_letter_code
_entity_poly.pdbx_strand_id
1 'polypeptide(L)'
;MKITKKKALKILKIGFLALGLIALFSYWRINSNIKETDESCIAVLQKRLSENTNPEYIFEKGYEKLQVLVEKSLVARTEMLQISKRLEIDADLPISSRDLVTLKSGFENYIHIRKDLYALASAYECAINVDEEKLKAYDIDTELRYKGVLLSLCSAMTLYDNYLLAMVMFEKDKRLRNIVNDPDMGFGILKNQLQDMTNSANSIEIRHRVRRVIKFYETNNSKYQDAEEDSALSYMHLLLESSPSYNYTKKIRIGQIASNKVVSFERIVGDMLSEYSDESFGAISGVFGNTMGLYESRKGKLYKNDSVKNHIQQYLKPLDILLEKTPFRLTDKLIPGHFGHVAIWTGTKRELVDLKLWETPQVEPYSKIIEDESDPSSKNEHQIIEALRSGVQLSTLDDFLNVDDFVILRPTFDKDIAIEKQKEALIMAFRQLGKKYDFNFDVNTTDKIVCSELAYISFPTVDWPTEKTLGRHNISPDNVAKLAWNNVPLELVLLYHDGQLIDDKIKNEKMKMLME
;
A
#
# COMPACT_ATOMS: atom_id res chain seq x y z
N MET A 1 0.38 32.42 55.13
CA MET A 1 -0.80 33.23 54.74
C MET A 1 -1.95 32.29 54.38
N LYS A 2 -2.93 32.08 55.27
CA LYS A 2 -4.07 31.15 55.04
C LYS A 2 -5.06 31.78 54.05
N ILE A 3 -5.12 31.27 52.82
CA ILE A 3 -6.16 31.66 51.87
C ILE A 3 -7.51 31.20 52.44
N THR A 4 -8.39 32.14 52.77
CA THR A 4 -9.73 31.82 53.26
C THR A 4 -10.51 31.07 52.19
N LYS A 5 -11.32 30.06 52.57
CA LYS A 5 -12.16 29.24 51.65
C LYS A 5 -12.92 30.08 50.60
N LYS A 6 -13.34 31.30 50.98
CA LYS A 6 -14.04 32.26 50.11
C LYS A 6 -13.14 32.82 48.98
N LYS A 7 -11.86 33.09 49.24
CA LYS A 7 -10.88 33.50 48.20
C LYS A 7 -10.53 32.34 47.28
N ALA A 8 -10.36 31.13 47.82
CA ALA A 8 -10.11 29.93 47.01
C ALA A 8 -11.27 29.64 46.04
N LEU A 9 -12.52 29.73 46.51
CA LEU A 9 -13.71 29.53 45.67
C LEU A 9 -13.85 30.62 44.59
N LYS A 10 -13.45 31.86 44.88
CA LYS A 10 -13.47 32.98 43.91
C LYS A 10 -12.40 32.79 42.82
N ILE A 11 -11.20 32.34 43.19
CA ILE A 11 -10.13 31.99 42.24
C ILE A 11 -10.56 30.81 41.35
N LEU A 12 -11.18 29.78 41.94
CA LEU A 12 -11.70 28.63 41.18
C LEU A 12 -12.77 29.07 40.17
N LYS A 13 -13.73 29.90 40.59
CA LYS A 13 -14.77 30.45 39.70
C LYS A 13 -14.20 31.31 38.57
N ILE A 14 -13.21 32.16 38.85
CA ILE A 14 -12.52 32.96 37.83
C ILE A 14 -11.76 32.04 36.86
N GLY A 15 -11.10 30.99 37.36
CA GLY A 15 -10.44 29.97 36.54
C GLY A 15 -11.41 29.24 35.61
N PHE A 16 -12.59 28.83 36.11
CA PHE A 16 -13.64 28.22 35.29
C PHE A 16 -14.21 29.18 34.23
N LEU A 17 -14.39 30.46 34.58
CA LEU A 17 -14.89 31.47 33.65
C LEU A 17 -13.86 31.79 32.56
N ALA A 18 -12.57 31.87 32.92
CA ALA A 18 -11.47 32.01 31.98
C ALA A 18 -11.35 30.80 31.05
N LEU A 19 -11.45 29.58 31.57
CA LEU A 19 -11.48 28.35 30.77
C LEU A 19 -12.70 28.32 29.83
N GLY A 20 -13.87 28.74 30.29
CA GLY A 20 -15.07 28.86 29.46
C GLY A 20 -14.91 29.86 28.33
N LEU A 21 -14.30 31.02 28.60
CA LEU A 21 -13.99 32.04 27.59
C LEU A 21 -12.93 31.56 26.58
N ILE A 22 -11.89 30.85 27.02
CA ILE A 22 -10.88 30.25 26.14
C ILE A 22 -11.52 29.18 25.24
N ALA A 23 -12.41 28.35 25.79
CA ALA A 23 -13.13 27.34 25.02
C ALA A 23 -14.08 27.98 23.99
N LEU A 24 -14.83 29.01 24.37
CA LEU A 24 -15.70 29.78 23.47
C LEU A 24 -14.91 30.48 22.37
N PHE A 25 -13.80 31.12 22.72
CA PHE A 25 -12.91 31.77 21.76
C PHE A 25 -12.28 30.75 20.79
N SER A 26 -11.82 29.61 21.30
CA SER A 26 -11.27 28.53 20.48
C SER A 26 -12.34 27.96 19.54
N TYR A 27 -13.55 27.73 20.04
CA TYR A 27 -14.68 27.27 19.24
C TYR A 27 -15.05 28.26 18.13
N TRP A 28 -15.16 29.55 18.47
CA TRP A 28 -15.43 30.61 17.51
C TRP A 28 -14.34 30.71 16.43
N ARG A 29 -13.07 30.69 16.85
CA ARG A 29 -11.92 30.73 15.94
C ARG A 29 -11.90 29.54 14.98
N ILE A 30 -12.14 28.32 15.49
CA ILE A 30 -12.22 27.10 14.68
C ILE A 30 -13.34 27.23 13.64
N ASN A 31 -14.54 27.66 14.05
CA ASN A 31 -15.67 27.80 13.13
C ASN A 31 -15.44 28.91 12.09
N SER A 32 -14.80 30.02 12.46
CA SER A 32 -14.46 31.09 11.53
C SER A 32 -13.46 30.64 10.47
N ASN A 33 -12.36 29.99 10.89
CA ASN A 33 -11.35 29.44 9.98
C ASN A 33 -11.96 28.39 9.04
N ILE A 34 -12.85 27.54 9.55
CA ILE A 34 -13.56 26.54 8.75
C ILE A 34 -14.38 27.21 7.65
N LYS A 35 -15.09 28.30 7.96
CA LYS A 35 -15.91 29.00 6.98
C LYS A 35 -15.04 29.60 5.86
N GLU A 36 -13.93 30.24 6.22
CA GLU A 36 -12.97 30.79 5.26
C GLU A 36 -12.34 29.69 4.38
N THR A 37 -12.03 28.54 4.98
CA THR A 37 -11.49 27.37 4.25
C THR A 37 -12.54 26.79 3.30
N ASP A 38 -13.79 26.65 3.74
CA ASP A 38 -14.88 26.12 2.93
C ASP A 38 -15.14 27.06 1.73
N GLU A 39 -15.12 28.39 1.92
CA GLU A 39 -15.24 29.38 0.84
C GLU A 39 -14.09 29.30 -0.17
N SER A 40 -12.85 29.19 0.30
CA SER A 40 -11.67 29.01 -0.55
C SER A 40 -11.73 27.70 -1.35
N CYS A 41 -12.10 26.59 -0.71
CA CYS A 41 -12.26 25.30 -1.37
C CYS A 41 -13.38 25.33 -2.43
N ILE A 42 -14.52 25.95 -2.14
CA ILE A 42 -15.61 26.12 -3.11
C ILE A 42 -15.13 26.93 -4.32
N ALA A 43 -14.36 28.01 -4.11
CA ALA A 43 -13.80 28.80 -5.20
C ALA A 43 -12.83 27.97 -6.07
N VAL A 44 -11.99 27.13 -5.46
CA VAL A 44 -11.10 26.21 -6.19
C VAL A 44 -11.89 25.16 -6.97
N LEU A 45 -12.93 24.58 -6.36
CA LEU A 45 -13.81 23.60 -7.02
C LEU A 45 -14.53 24.24 -8.22
N GLN A 46 -15.12 25.41 -8.04
CA GLN A 46 -15.78 26.17 -9.11
C GLN A 46 -14.81 26.52 -10.24
N LYS A 47 -13.58 26.93 -9.92
CA LYS A 47 -12.57 27.20 -10.93
C LYS A 47 -12.27 25.96 -11.78
N ARG A 48 -12.03 24.81 -11.14
CA ARG A 48 -11.78 23.53 -11.85
C ARG A 48 -12.95 23.13 -12.74
N LEU A 49 -14.18 23.34 -12.29
CA LEU A 49 -15.39 23.01 -13.05
C LEU A 49 -15.65 24.00 -14.20
N SER A 50 -15.24 25.27 -14.05
CA SER A 50 -15.41 26.32 -15.07
C SER A 50 -14.48 26.19 -16.28
N GLU A 51 -13.43 25.37 -16.18
CA GLU A 51 -12.47 25.11 -17.27
C GLU A 51 -13.04 24.14 -18.35
N ASN A 52 -14.37 24.04 -18.46
CA ASN A 52 -15.13 23.24 -19.43
C ASN A 52 -14.74 21.75 -19.47
N THR A 53 -14.30 21.22 -18.32
CA THR A 53 -13.79 19.86 -18.17
C THR A 53 -14.86 18.99 -17.50
N ASN A 54 -15.11 17.79 -18.05
CA ASN A 54 -16.06 16.83 -17.47
C ASN A 54 -15.71 16.53 -16.00
N PRO A 55 -16.62 16.75 -15.04
CA PRO A 55 -16.41 16.43 -13.62
C PRO A 55 -15.98 14.98 -13.35
N GLU A 56 -16.52 14.01 -14.10
CA GLU A 56 -16.13 12.60 -13.99
C GLU A 56 -14.67 12.41 -14.37
N TYR A 57 -14.22 13.01 -15.48
CA TYR A 57 -12.83 12.96 -15.90
C TYR A 57 -11.88 13.60 -14.87
N ILE A 58 -12.30 14.70 -14.22
CA ILE A 58 -11.52 15.32 -13.13
C ILE A 58 -11.41 14.36 -11.94
N PHE A 59 -12.50 13.67 -11.59
CA PHE A 59 -12.50 12.64 -10.55
C PHE A 59 -11.57 11.47 -10.93
N GLU A 60 -11.69 10.91 -12.13
CA GLU A 60 -10.86 9.80 -12.62
C GLU A 60 -9.37 10.14 -12.53
N LYS A 61 -8.96 11.34 -12.98
CA LYS A 61 -7.57 11.79 -12.86
C LYS A 61 -7.12 11.95 -11.42
N GLY A 62 -8.02 12.40 -10.54
CA GLY A 62 -7.76 12.45 -9.10
C GLY A 62 -7.60 11.05 -8.49
N TYR A 63 -8.44 10.10 -8.93
CA TYR A 63 -8.46 8.72 -8.47
C TYR A 63 -7.18 7.96 -8.90
N GLU A 64 -6.80 8.05 -10.18
CA GLU A 64 -5.52 7.52 -10.68
C GLU A 64 -4.35 8.08 -9.87
N LYS A 65 -4.35 9.40 -9.60
CA LYS A 65 -3.31 10.05 -8.81
C LYS A 65 -3.31 9.53 -7.36
N LEU A 66 -4.47 9.32 -6.75
CA LEU A 66 -4.59 8.74 -5.41
C LEU A 66 -3.97 7.35 -5.35
N GLN A 67 -4.29 6.46 -6.29
CA GLN A 67 -3.74 5.10 -6.35
C GLN A 67 -2.21 5.12 -6.36
N VAL A 68 -1.61 5.94 -7.24
CA VAL A 68 -0.16 6.10 -7.33
C VAL A 68 0.44 6.64 -6.02
N LEU A 69 -0.20 7.61 -5.37
CA LEU A 69 0.28 8.18 -4.12
C LEU A 69 0.17 7.23 -2.93
N VAL A 70 -0.87 6.39 -2.90
CA VAL A 70 -1.03 5.33 -1.90
C VAL A 70 0.10 4.32 -2.05
N GLU A 71 0.40 3.87 -3.26
CA GLU A 71 1.51 2.94 -3.49
C GLU A 71 2.86 3.56 -3.09
N LYS A 72 3.16 4.78 -3.56
CA LYS A 72 4.38 5.49 -3.14
C LYS A 72 4.48 5.66 -1.62
N SER A 73 3.34 5.87 -0.96
CA SER A 73 3.26 5.96 0.50
C SER A 73 3.61 4.65 1.19
N LEU A 74 3.11 3.52 0.70
CA LEU A 74 3.40 2.18 1.23
C LEU A 74 4.90 1.83 1.13
N VAL A 75 5.52 2.22 0.02
CA VAL A 75 6.96 2.04 -0.22
C VAL A 75 7.79 2.90 0.70
N ALA A 76 7.48 4.20 0.78
CA ALA A 76 8.20 5.11 1.66
C ALA A 76 8.16 4.62 3.11
N ARG A 77 6.99 4.16 3.57
CA ARG A 77 6.82 3.51 4.87
C ARG A 77 7.74 2.29 5.05
N THR A 78 7.82 1.44 4.03
CA THR A 78 8.66 0.23 4.01
C THR A 78 10.13 0.55 4.13
N GLU A 79 10.63 1.45 3.28
CA GLU A 79 12.04 1.84 3.30
C GLU A 79 12.40 2.52 4.63
N MET A 80 11.52 3.40 5.15
CA MET A 80 11.70 4.07 6.44
C MET A 80 11.79 3.10 7.62
N LEU A 81 10.99 2.04 7.61
CA LEU A 81 11.09 0.98 8.62
C LEU A 81 12.38 0.20 8.53
N GLN A 82 12.72 -0.28 7.34
CA GLN A 82 13.92 -1.10 7.14
C GLN A 82 15.16 -0.35 7.59
N ILE A 83 15.27 0.93 7.21
CA ILE A 83 16.39 1.77 7.63
C ILE A 83 16.36 2.06 9.12
N SER A 84 15.19 2.38 9.70
CA SER A 84 15.06 2.67 11.13
C SER A 84 15.46 1.46 11.97
N LYS A 85 14.96 0.26 11.63
CA LYS A 85 15.28 -0.99 12.34
C LYS A 85 16.76 -1.33 12.25
N ARG A 86 17.36 -1.18 11.07
CA ARG A 86 18.79 -1.42 10.87
C ARG A 86 19.65 -0.44 11.68
N LEU A 87 19.27 0.84 11.74
CA LEU A 87 20.03 1.88 12.46
C LEU A 87 19.81 1.86 13.98
N GLU A 88 18.77 1.17 14.46
CA GLU A 88 18.52 0.95 15.88
C GLU A 88 19.51 -0.03 16.50
N ILE A 89 19.91 -1.08 15.77
CA ILE A 89 20.85 -2.11 16.24
C ILE A 89 22.19 -1.48 16.68
N ASP A 90 22.63 -0.43 15.98
CA ASP A 90 23.88 0.30 16.24
C ASP A 90 23.61 1.73 16.71
N ALA A 91 22.76 1.91 17.73
CA ALA A 91 22.32 3.23 18.20
C ALA A 91 23.47 4.16 18.65
N ASP A 92 24.60 3.58 19.11
CA ASP A 92 25.77 4.34 19.57
C ASP A 92 26.77 4.69 18.46
N LEU A 93 26.59 4.16 17.25
CA LEU A 93 27.46 4.47 16.11
C LEU A 93 26.94 5.69 15.32
N PRO A 94 27.85 6.46 14.68
CA PRO A 94 27.44 7.49 13.73
C PRO A 94 26.77 6.86 12.52
N ILE A 95 25.75 7.54 11.99
CA ILE A 95 25.06 7.11 10.77
C ILE A 95 26.03 7.20 9.59
N SER A 96 26.14 6.11 8.83
CA SER A 96 27.07 6.03 7.70
C SER A 96 26.73 7.06 6.62
N SER A 97 27.72 7.46 5.82
CA SER A 97 27.50 8.41 4.71
C SER A 97 26.45 7.91 3.71
N ARG A 98 26.43 6.60 3.42
CA ARG A 98 25.44 5.94 2.57
C ARG A 98 24.03 6.06 3.16
N ASP A 99 23.90 5.86 4.47
CA ASP A 99 22.60 5.92 5.14
C ASP A 99 22.10 7.34 5.28
N LEU A 100 22.99 8.33 5.47
CA LEU A 100 22.63 9.74 5.44
C LEU A 100 22.02 10.14 4.09
N VAL A 101 22.65 9.76 2.98
CA VAL A 101 22.10 10.03 1.64
C VAL A 101 20.76 9.31 1.43
N THR A 102 20.66 8.06 1.89
CA THR A 102 19.41 7.27 1.79
C THR A 102 18.26 7.93 2.56
N LEU A 103 18.52 8.35 3.81
CA LEU A 103 17.53 9.02 4.66
C LEU A 103 17.09 10.36 4.05
N LYS A 104 18.02 11.17 3.56
CA LYS A 104 17.70 12.49 3.00
C LYS A 104 16.92 12.39 1.69
N SER A 105 17.38 11.56 0.75
CA SER A 105 16.65 11.34 -0.51
C SER A 105 15.28 10.69 -0.28
N GLY A 106 15.18 9.73 0.66
CA GLY A 106 13.90 9.14 1.06
C GLY A 106 12.95 10.17 1.66
N PHE A 107 13.46 11.09 2.48
CA PHE A 107 12.66 12.15 3.10
C PHE A 107 12.19 13.21 2.08
N GLU A 108 13.04 13.59 1.13
CA GLU A 108 12.67 14.45 0.00
C GLU A 108 11.49 13.84 -0.79
N ASN A 109 11.60 12.57 -1.17
CA ASN A 109 10.53 11.83 -1.85
C ASN A 109 9.23 11.82 -1.02
N TYR A 110 9.35 11.62 0.30
CA TYR A 110 8.21 11.65 1.21
C TYR A 110 7.53 13.03 1.27
N ILE A 111 8.30 14.12 1.29
CA ILE A 111 7.76 15.49 1.24
C ILE A 111 6.94 15.71 -0.04
N HIS A 112 7.42 15.22 -1.18
CA HIS A 112 6.67 15.31 -2.44
C HIS A 112 5.34 14.54 -2.40
N ILE A 113 5.37 13.28 -1.93
CA ILE A 113 4.16 12.47 -1.74
C ILE A 113 3.16 13.18 -0.83
N ARG A 114 3.65 13.72 0.29
CA ARG A 114 2.85 14.45 1.27
C ARG A 114 2.18 15.68 0.65
N LYS A 115 2.93 16.50 -0.10
CA LYS A 115 2.40 17.69 -0.77
C LYS A 115 1.27 17.34 -1.72
N ASP A 116 1.43 16.29 -2.51
CA ASP A 116 0.43 15.84 -3.47
C ASP A 116 -0.83 15.26 -2.79
N LEU A 117 -0.65 14.47 -1.73
CA LEU A 117 -1.77 13.97 -0.93
C LEU A 117 -2.56 15.10 -0.27
N TYR A 118 -1.89 16.17 0.20
CA TYR A 118 -2.59 17.34 0.74
C TYR A 118 -3.48 18.02 -0.29
N ALA A 119 -3.00 18.13 -1.53
CA ALA A 119 -3.76 18.74 -2.62
C ALA A 119 -5.00 17.92 -2.99
N LEU A 120 -4.95 16.59 -2.87
CA LEU A 120 -6.11 15.72 -3.06
C LEU A 120 -7.05 15.74 -1.83
N ALA A 121 -6.50 15.75 -0.62
CA ALA A 121 -7.28 15.78 0.62
C ALA A 121 -8.13 17.05 0.75
N SER A 122 -7.67 18.18 0.20
CA SER A 122 -8.41 19.43 0.19
C SER A 122 -9.29 19.63 -1.05
N ALA A 123 -9.23 18.74 -2.04
CA ALA A 123 -9.85 18.97 -3.35
C ALA A 123 -11.38 18.98 -3.30
N TYR A 124 -11.99 18.09 -2.50
CA TYR A 124 -13.44 17.90 -2.47
C TYR A 124 -14.04 17.90 -1.06
N GLU A 125 -13.24 18.13 -0.01
CA GLU A 125 -13.75 18.11 1.38
C GLU A 125 -14.90 19.11 1.62
N CYS A 126 -14.93 20.24 0.90
CA CYS A 126 -15.99 21.25 1.01
C CYS A 126 -17.29 20.83 0.33
N ALA A 127 -17.28 19.82 -0.54
CA ALA A 127 -18.47 19.33 -1.23
C ALA A 127 -19.53 18.80 -0.25
N ILE A 128 -19.18 18.50 1.02
CA ILE A 128 -20.14 18.15 2.07
C ILE A 128 -21.09 19.30 2.44
N ASN A 129 -20.71 20.56 2.17
CA ASN A 129 -21.46 21.76 2.54
C ASN A 129 -22.09 22.47 1.33
N VAL A 130 -21.79 22.05 0.10
CA VAL A 130 -22.35 22.63 -1.11
C VAL A 130 -23.79 22.12 -1.32
N ASP A 131 -24.66 23.03 -1.72
CA ASP A 131 -26.05 22.74 -2.05
C ASP A 131 -26.17 21.85 -3.30
N GLU A 132 -27.13 20.93 -3.31
CA GLU A 132 -27.29 19.96 -4.40
C GLU A 132 -27.69 20.62 -5.72
N GLU A 133 -28.49 21.69 -5.71
CA GLU A 133 -28.87 22.40 -6.95
C GLU A 133 -27.65 23.06 -7.59
N LYS A 134 -26.75 23.60 -6.76
CA LYS A 134 -25.48 24.17 -7.23
C LYS A 134 -24.56 23.11 -7.83
N LEU A 135 -24.50 21.92 -7.26
CA LEU A 135 -23.68 20.82 -7.80
C LEU A 135 -24.24 20.29 -9.12
N LYS A 136 -25.58 20.14 -9.21
CA LYS A 136 -26.27 19.74 -10.45
C LYS A 136 -26.04 20.71 -11.60
N ALA A 137 -25.90 22.01 -11.32
CA ALA A 137 -25.58 23.01 -12.34
C ALA A 137 -24.20 22.82 -13.00
N TYR A 138 -23.33 21.98 -12.41
CA TYR A 138 -22.04 21.57 -12.96
C TYR A 138 -22.00 20.08 -13.30
N ASP A 139 -23.14 19.43 -13.53
CA ASP A 139 -23.23 17.99 -13.84
C ASP A 139 -22.62 17.07 -12.75
N ILE A 140 -22.67 17.50 -11.48
CA ILE A 140 -22.25 16.68 -10.34
C ILE A 140 -23.48 16.12 -9.65
N ASP A 141 -23.70 14.81 -9.80
CA ASP A 141 -24.74 14.09 -9.10
C ASP A 141 -24.33 13.69 -7.67
N THR A 142 -25.22 12.99 -6.97
CA THR A 142 -24.99 12.56 -5.59
C THR A 142 -23.90 11.50 -5.46
N GLU A 143 -23.68 10.69 -6.50
CA GLU A 143 -22.69 9.62 -6.51
C GLU A 143 -21.30 10.18 -6.77
N LEU A 144 -21.14 11.04 -7.77
CA LEU A 144 -19.89 11.73 -8.07
C LEU A 144 -19.45 12.65 -6.92
N ARG A 145 -20.42 13.33 -6.28
CA ARG A 145 -20.16 14.05 -5.02
C ARG A 145 -19.60 13.12 -3.94
N TYR A 146 -20.22 11.95 -3.77
CA TYR A 146 -19.79 10.97 -2.78
C TYR A 146 -18.37 10.45 -3.08
N LYS A 147 -18.11 10.05 -4.33
CA LYS A 147 -16.80 9.64 -4.85
C LYS A 147 -15.72 10.69 -4.59
N GLY A 148 -15.97 11.96 -4.93
CA GLY A 148 -15.02 13.05 -4.70
C GLY A 148 -14.71 13.27 -3.21
N VAL A 149 -15.74 13.28 -2.35
CA VAL A 149 -15.54 13.41 -0.90
C VAL A 149 -14.76 12.22 -0.34
N LEU A 150 -15.06 11.00 -0.79
CA LEU A 150 -14.36 9.78 -0.39
C LEU A 150 -12.88 9.82 -0.82
N LEU A 151 -12.58 10.28 -2.03
CA LEU A 151 -11.21 10.50 -2.50
C LEU A 151 -10.42 11.45 -1.59
N SER A 152 -11.04 12.56 -1.18
CA SER A 152 -10.44 13.50 -0.22
C SER A 152 -10.20 12.84 1.14
N LEU A 153 -11.15 12.03 1.61
CA LEU A 153 -11.03 11.30 2.87
C LEU A 153 -9.90 10.26 2.82
N CYS A 154 -9.84 9.43 1.79
CA CYS A 154 -8.76 8.45 1.58
C CYS A 154 -7.38 9.12 1.51
N SER A 155 -7.28 10.28 0.86
CA SER A 155 -6.05 11.07 0.80
C SER A 155 -5.63 11.57 2.19
N ALA A 156 -6.59 12.09 2.97
CA ALA A 156 -6.35 12.53 4.34
C ALA A 156 -5.93 11.37 5.25
N MET A 157 -6.59 10.22 5.15
CA MET A 157 -6.26 9.03 5.94
C MET A 157 -4.87 8.50 5.58
N THR A 158 -4.50 8.49 4.30
CA THR A 158 -3.15 8.12 3.86
C THR A 158 -2.09 9.05 4.46
N LEU A 159 -2.35 10.37 4.56
CA LEU A 159 -1.46 11.31 5.24
C LEU A 159 -1.30 10.99 6.74
N TYR A 160 -2.41 10.70 7.42
CA TYR A 160 -2.38 10.34 8.83
C TYR A 160 -1.65 9.03 9.07
N ASP A 161 -1.90 8.01 8.25
CA ASP A 161 -1.25 6.71 8.33
C ASP A 161 0.25 6.81 8.01
N ASN A 162 0.63 7.60 7.01
CA ASN A 162 2.03 7.90 6.71
C ASN A 162 2.77 8.48 7.92
N TYR A 163 2.11 9.37 8.66
CA TYR A 163 2.70 9.95 9.86
C TYR A 163 2.73 8.93 11.01
N LEU A 164 1.57 8.31 11.31
CA LEU A 164 1.37 7.37 12.41
C LEU A 164 2.31 6.18 12.35
N LEU A 165 2.43 5.62 11.15
CA LEU A 165 3.23 4.44 10.92
C LEU A 165 4.69 4.88 10.79
N ALA A 166 5.07 5.72 9.83
CA ALA A 166 6.49 5.95 9.55
C ALA A 166 7.13 7.08 10.37
N MET A 167 6.60 8.29 10.29
CA MET A 167 7.29 9.49 10.82
C MET A 167 7.45 9.47 12.35
N VAL A 168 6.55 8.82 13.06
CA VAL A 168 6.61 8.65 14.52
C VAL A 168 7.92 7.97 14.96
N MET A 169 8.51 7.08 14.15
CA MET A 169 9.79 6.46 14.48
C MET A 169 10.94 7.46 14.46
N PHE A 170 10.91 8.39 13.49
CA PHE A 170 11.90 9.46 13.39
C PHE A 170 11.76 10.43 14.55
N GLU A 171 10.55 10.65 15.08
CA GLU A 171 10.36 11.45 16.29
C GLU A 171 10.97 10.81 17.54
N LYS A 172 11.10 9.48 17.60
CA LYS A 172 11.66 8.77 18.75
C LYS A 172 13.19 8.77 18.77
N ASP A 173 13.85 8.62 17.61
CA ASP A 173 15.31 8.68 17.51
C ASP A 173 15.79 10.13 17.26
N LYS A 174 16.52 10.70 18.23
CA LYS A 174 17.05 12.07 18.14
C LYS A 174 17.95 12.28 16.92
N ARG A 175 18.75 11.28 16.51
CA ARG A 175 19.63 11.38 15.33
C ARG A 175 18.80 11.49 14.06
N LEU A 176 17.81 10.60 13.90
CA LEU A 176 16.90 10.60 12.74
C LEU A 176 16.06 11.88 12.69
N ARG A 177 15.50 12.31 13.84
CA ARG A 177 14.75 13.57 13.97
C ARG A 177 15.56 14.77 13.51
N ASN A 178 16.84 14.83 13.89
CA ASN A 178 17.72 15.93 13.49
C ASN A 178 17.99 15.90 11.99
N ILE A 179 18.28 14.73 11.40
CA ILE A 179 18.57 14.59 9.96
C ILE A 179 17.45 15.16 9.09
N VAL A 180 16.19 14.94 9.48
CA VAL A 180 15.02 15.38 8.68
C VAL A 180 14.51 16.77 9.05
N ASN A 181 14.97 17.37 10.16
CA ASN A 181 14.62 18.74 10.56
C ASN A 181 15.73 19.75 10.31
N ASP A 182 16.98 19.31 10.18
CA ASP A 182 18.09 20.17 9.80
C ASP A 182 17.99 20.47 8.30
N PRO A 183 18.07 21.76 7.90
CA PRO A 183 17.92 22.12 6.51
C PRO A 183 19.09 21.59 5.67
N ASP A 184 18.77 21.06 4.50
CA ASP A 184 19.74 20.64 3.49
C ASP A 184 19.24 21.02 2.10
N MET A 185 19.80 22.11 1.57
CA MET A 185 19.45 22.64 0.25
C MET A 185 19.79 21.67 -0.89
N GLY A 186 20.77 20.76 -0.70
CA GLY A 186 21.14 19.77 -1.71
C GLY A 186 20.06 18.72 -1.95
N PHE A 187 19.17 18.52 -0.97
CA PHE A 187 18.02 17.60 -1.03
C PHE A 187 16.67 18.33 -0.92
N GLY A 188 16.66 19.67 -1.05
CA GLY A 188 15.44 20.47 -0.89
C GLY A 188 14.78 20.41 0.50
N ILE A 189 15.50 19.96 1.53
CA ILE A 189 14.97 19.79 2.88
C ILE A 189 14.98 21.14 3.60
N LEU A 190 13.80 21.62 3.96
CA LEU A 190 13.64 22.82 4.77
C LEU A 190 13.77 22.50 6.26
N LYS A 191 14.03 23.53 7.05
CA LYS A 191 14.14 23.39 8.51
C LYS A 191 12.79 22.99 9.12
N ASN A 192 12.82 22.14 10.15
CA ASN A 192 11.68 21.77 10.99
C ASN A 192 10.52 21.05 10.25
N GLN A 193 10.78 20.41 9.12
CA GLN A 193 9.73 19.74 8.33
C GLN A 193 8.98 18.68 9.14
N LEU A 194 9.68 17.79 9.85
CA LEU A 194 9.02 16.77 10.69
C LEU A 194 8.23 17.41 11.84
N GLN A 195 8.75 18.47 12.46
CA GLN A 195 8.01 19.22 13.48
C GLN A 195 6.70 19.82 12.95
N ASP A 196 6.69 20.35 11.73
CA ASP A 196 5.49 20.86 11.08
C ASP A 196 4.48 19.74 10.79
N MET A 197 4.97 18.55 10.41
CA MET A 197 4.13 17.36 10.24
C MET A 197 3.47 16.96 11.56
N THR A 198 4.24 16.93 12.64
CA THR A 198 3.77 16.63 14.00
C THR A 198 2.73 17.63 14.47
N ASN A 199 2.94 18.92 14.22
CA ASN A 199 1.98 19.97 14.53
C ASN A 199 0.69 19.80 13.72
N SER A 200 0.79 19.48 12.42
CA SER A 200 -0.38 19.22 11.59
C SER A 200 -1.16 17.99 12.04
N ALA A 201 -0.49 16.88 12.39
CA ALA A 201 -1.15 15.67 12.87
C ALA A 201 -1.90 15.91 14.20
N ASN A 202 -1.34 16.78 15.05
CA ASN A 202 -1.95 17.20 16.32
C ASN A 202 -2.98 18.33 16.20
N SER A 203 -3.18 18.92 15.01
CA SER A 203 -4.07 20.06 14.83
C SER A 203 -5.52 19.71 15.18
N ILE A 204 -6.11 20.50 16.08
CA ILE A 204 -7.52 20.37 16.46
C ILE A 204 -8.42 20.74 15.27
N GLU A 205 -8.05 21.77 14.53
CA GLU A 205 -8.80 22.26 13.37
C GLU A 205 -8.89 21.20 12.26
N ILE A 206 -7.75 20.61 11.89
CA ILE A 206 -7.70 19.54 10.87
C ILE A 206 -8.53 18.34 11.34
N ARG A 207 -8.43 17.95 12.61
CA ARG A 207 -9.25 16.86 13.18
C ARG A 207 -10.75 17.14 13.09
N HIS A 208 -11.18 18.38 13.32
CA HIS A 208 -12.58 18.75 13.14
C HIS A 208 -13.02 18.66 11.67
N ARG A 209 -12.22 19.16 10.73
CA ARG A 209 -12.50 19.06 9.29
C ARG A 209 -12.67 17.61 8.85
N VAL A 210 -11.72 16.75 9.17
CA VAL A 210 -11.74 15.32 8.83
C VAL A 210 -12.94 14.61 9.46
N ARG A 211 -13.31 14.93 10.71
CA ARG A 211 -14.50 14.35 11.35
C ARG A 211 -15.81 14.70 10.64
N ARG A 212 -15.93 15.91 10.06
CA ARG A 212 -17.11 16.28 9.25
C ARG A 212 -17.20 15.40 8.01
N VAL A 213 -16.07 15.19 7.33
CA VAL A 213 -15.98 14.34 6.15
C VAL A 213 -16.28 12.88 6.48
N ILE A 214 -15.71 12.33 7.56
CA ILE A 214 -16.03 10.97 8.05
C ILE A 214 -17.52 10.84 8.35
N LYS A 215 -18.15 11.83 9.00
CA LYS A 215 -19.58 11.80 9.29
C LYS A 215 -20.41 11.76 8.01
N PHE A 216 -20.05 12.55 7.00
CA PHE A 216 -20.70 12.53 5.69
C PHE A 216 -20.57 11.17 5.03
N TYR A 217 -19.35 10.60 5.01
CA TYR A 217 -19.08 9.26 4.49
C TYR A 217 -19.96 8.21 5.18
N GLU A 218 -19.89 8.09 6.52
CA GLU A 218 -20.61 7.06 7.27
C GLU A 218 -22.13 7.15 7.12
N THR A 219 -22.66 8.38 6.97
CA THR A 219 -24.11 8.61 6.81
C THR A 219 -24.61 8.20 5.43
N ASN A 220 -23.75 8.22 4.41
CA ASN A 220 -24.10 7.88 3.03
C ASN A 220 -23.59 6.50 2.59
N ASN A 221 -22.66 5.89 3.35
CA ASN A 221 -22.01 4.62 3.01
C ASN A 221 -23.00 3.51 2.66
N SER A 222 -24.08 3.36 3.42
CA SER A 222 -25.08 2.32 3.20
C SER A 222 -25.79 2.43 1.84
N LYS A 223 -25.79 3.60 1.19
CA LYS A 223 -26.38 3.79 -0.14
C LYS A 223 -25.48 3.27 -1.27
N TYR A 224 -24.19 3.13 -1.00
CA TYR A 224 -23.16 2.81 -1.99
C TYR A 224 -22.37 1.53 -1.61
N GLN A 225 -22.85 0.77 -0.63
CA GLN A 225 -22.20 -0.46 -0.14
C GLN A 225 -22.27 -1.62 -1.14
N ASP A 226 -23.34 -1.68 -1.94
CA ASP A 226 -23.57 -2.75 -2.94
C ASP A 226 -23.00 -2.40 -4.33
N ALA A 227 -22.14 -1.38 -4.42
CA ALA A 227 -21.50 -0.97 -5.68
C ALA A 227 -20.34 -1.92 -6.06
N GLU A 228 -20.58 -3.24 -6.06
CA GLU A 228 -19.59 -4.27 -6.45
C GLU A 228 -19.09 -4.06 -7.89
N GLU A 229 -19.88 -3.41 -8.75
CA GLU A 229 -19.50 -3.09 -10.13
C GLU A 229 -18.56 -1.86 -10.24
N ASP A 230 -18.53 -0.97 -9.23
CA ASP A 230 -17.65 0.19 -9.26
C ASP A 230 -16.30 -0.09 -8.59
N SER A 231 -15.29 -0.35 -9.41
CA SER A 231 -13.93 -0.65 -8.97
C SER A 231 -13.29 0.50 -8.17
N ALA A 232 -13.62 1.76 -8.49
CA ALA A 232 -13.06 2.92 -7.82
C ALA A 232 -13.61 3.10 -6.40
N LEU A 233 -14.93 3.01 -6.24
CA LEU A 233 -15.58 2.99 -4.93
C LEU A 233 -15.10 1.80 -4.10
N SER A 234 -15.14 0.61 -4.69
CA SER A 234 -14.70 -0.63 -4.03
C SER A 234 -13.25 -0.57 -3.53
N TYR A 235 -12.36 0.08 -4.27
CA TYR A 235 -10.99 0.35 -3.85
C TYR A 235 -10.95 1.35 -2.69
N MET A 236 -11.62 2.50 -2.81
CA MET A 236 -11.55 3.56 -1.81
C MET A 236 -12.17 3.15 -0.47
N HIS A 237 -13.28 2.39 -0.49
CA HIS A 237 -13.85 1.80 0.71
C HIS A 237 -12.85 0.88 1.41
N LEU A 238 -12.23 -0.03 0.66
CA LEU A 238 -11.23 -0.96 1.19
C LEU A 238 -10.02 -0.21 1.76
N LEU A 239 -9.52 0.80 1.05
CA LEU A 239 -8.44 1.66 1.51
C LEU A 239 -8.80 2.34 2.83
N LEU A 240 -10.03 2.87 2.94
CA LEU A 240 -10.48 3.55 4.15
C LEU A 240 -10.66 2.58 5.34
N GLU A 241 -11.24 1.41 5.10
CA GLU A 241 -11.39 0.36 6.11
C GLU A 241 -10.04 -0.19 6.59
N SER A 242 -9.05 -0.22 5.69
CA SER A 242 -7.68 -0.60 6.01
C SER A 242 -6.91 0.42 6.84
N SER A 243 -7.37 1.67 6.90
CA SER A 243 -6.64 2.76 7.55
C SER A 243 -6.69 2.64 9.08
N PRO A 244 -5.55 2.48 9.78
CA PRO A 244 -5.50 2.53 11.23
C PRO A 244 -6.01 3.88 11.77
N SER A 245 -5.69 4.98 11.09
CA SER A 245 -6.10 6.32 11.49
C SER A 245 -7.61 6.52 11.42
N TYR A 246 -8.26 5.95 10.39
CA TYR A 246 -9.72 5.98 10.28
C TYR A 246 -10.38 5.20 11.41
N ASN A 247 -9.96 3.94 11.61
CA ASN A 247 -10.50 3.05 12.63
C ASN A 247 -10.33 3.64 14.04
N TYR A 248 -9.19 4.26 14.31
CA TYR A 248 -8.94 4.94 15.58
C TYR A 248 -9.81 6.19 15.76
N THR A 249 -9.92 7.03 14.71
CA THR A 249 -10.75 8.25 14.74
C THR A 249 -12.22 7.91 15.01
N LYS A 250 -12.71 6.79 14.46
CA LYS A 250 -14.05 6.24 14.71
C LYS A 250 -14.24 5.81 16.16
N LYS A 251 -13.30 5.05 16.73
CA LYS A 251 -13.36 4.59 18.15
C LYS A 251 -13.48 5.74 19.14
N ILE A 252 -12.68 6.81 18.99
CA ILE A 252 -12.74 7.99 19.88
C ILE A 252 -14.12 8.66 19.86
N ARG A 253 -14.79 8.69 18.70
CA ARG A 253 -16.11 9.31 18.54
C ARG A 253 -17.19 8.57 19.34
N ILE A 254 -17.04 7.27 19.56
CA ILE A 254 -18.04 6.42 20.23
C ILE A 254 -17.80 6.32 21.75
N GLY A 255 -16.55 6.46 22.24
CA GLY A 255 -16.22 6.15 23.64
C GLY A 255 -15.65 7.26 24.55
N GLN A 256 -15.18 8.42 24.06
CA GLN A 256 -14.38 9.33 24.90
C GLN A 256 -14.58 10.85 24.68
N ILE A 257 -15.78 11.31 24.30
CA ILE A 257 -16.13 12.75 24.33
C ILE A 257 -16.88 13.11 25.63
N ALA A 258 -16.54 12.47 26.74
CA ALA A 258 -17.08 12.81 28.07
C ALA A 258 -16.08 13.57 28.96
N SER A 259 -14.82 13.76 28.52
CA SER A 259 -13.86 14.60 29.24
C SER A 259 -13.03 15.42 28.24
N ASN A 260 -12.84 16.71 28.52
CA ASN A 260 -12.11 17.71 27.71
C ASN A 260 -10.59 17.41 27.55
N LYS A 261 -10.16 16.16 27.46
CA LYS A 261 -8.76 15.81 27.22
C LYS A 261 -8.51 15.76 25.71
N VAL A 262 -7.86 16.80 25.18
CA VAL A 262 -7.17 16.74 23.89
C VAL A 262 -6.25 15.52 23.91
N VAL A 263 -6.60 14.48 23.15
CA VAL A 263 -5.74 13.32 22.95
C VAL A 263 -4.64 13.77 21.98
N SER A 264 -3.38 13.88 22.43
CA SER A 264 -2.27 14.13 21.52
C SER A 264 -2.06 12.89 20.65
N PHE A 265 -1.63 13.10 19.41
CA PHE A 265 -1.29 12.03 18.48
C PHE A 265 -0.16 11.14 19.02
N GLU A 266 0.72 11.70 19.83
CA GLU A 266 1.73 10.95 20.60
C GLU A 266 1.11 9.97 21.60
N ARG A 267 -0.03 10.33 22.22
CA ARG A 267 -0.77 9.41 23.09
C ARG A 267 -1.50 8.35 22.28
N ILE A 268 -1.99 8.67 21.08
CA ILE A 268 -2.56 7.69 20.14
C ILE A 268 -1.52 6.62 19.81
N VAL A 269 -0.32 7.07 19.46
CA VAL A 269 0.85 6.21 19.24
C VAL A 269 1.16 5.41 20.51
N GLY A 270 1.28 6.06 21.67
CA GLY A 270 1.58 5.40 22.94
C GLY A 270 0.56 4.32 23.31
N ASP A 271 -0.74 4.63 23.18
CA ASP A 271 -1.84 3.71 23.46
C ASP A 271 -1.80 2.52 22.49
N MET A 272 -1.61 2.77 21.19
CA MET A 272 -1.47 1.74 20.15
C MET A 272 -0.25 0.84 20.39
N LEU A 273 0.83 1.37 20.94
CA LEU A 273 2.03 0.59 21.29
C LEU A 273 1.87 -0.17 22.60
N SER A 274 1.07 0.37 23.53
CA SER A 274 0.85 -0.23 24.86
C SER A 274 -0.08 -1.45 24.83
N GLU A 275 -1.01 -1.54 23.86
CA GLU A 275 -1.85 -2.73 23.66
C GLU A 275 -1.05 -3.98 23.22
N TYR A 276 0.23 -3.82 22.85
CA TYR A 276 1.09 -4.87 22.27
C TYR A 276 2.45 -5.00 22.99
N SER A 277 2.47 -4.90 24.33
CA SER A 277 3.67 -4.71 25.19
C SER A 277 4.91 -5.56 24.88
N ASP A 278 6.06 -4.92 25.19
CA ASP A 278 7.46 -5.41 25.30
C ASP A 278 8.28 -5.65 24.02
N GLU A 279 8.23 -4.69 23.09
CA GLU A 279 9.36 -4.18 22.30
C GLU A 279 8.81 -3.06 21.42
N SER A 280 9.29 -1.83 21.58
CA SER A 280 8.71 -0.63 20.96
C SER A 280 8.60 -0.67 19.43
N PHE A 281 9.33 -1.59 18.78
CA PHE A 281 9.33 -1.85 17.34
C PHE A 281 8.55 -3.12 16.94
N GLY A 282 8.32 -4.08 17.83
CA GLY A 282 7.53 -5.29 17.55
C GLY A 282 6.07 -4.96 17.26
N ALA A 283 5.46 -4.11 18.09
CA ALA A 283 4.10 -3.60 17.89
C ALA A 283 3.95 -2.80 16.58
N ILE A 284 4.95 -1.97 16.27
CA ILE A 284 5.04 -1.24 15.01
C ILE A 284 5.14 -2.24 13.86
N SER A 285 6.04 -3.22 13.91
CA SER A 285 6.19 -4.23 12.86
C SER A 285 4.95 -5.10 12.63
N GLY A 286 4.11 -5.34 13.65
CA GLY A 286 2.84 -6.06 13.49
C GLY A 286 1.73 -5.22 12.84
N VAL A 287 1.60 -3.95 13.24
CA VAL A 287 0.70 -2.98 12.58
C VAL A 287 1.18 -2.66 11.17
N PHE A 288 2.49 -2.57 10.98
CA PHE A 288 3.13 -2.38 9.69
C PHE A 288 3.05 -3.60 8.79
N GLY A 289 3.23 -4.81 9.32
CA GLY A 289 2.98 -6.04 8.57
C GLY A 289 1.59 -6.02 7.95
N ASN A 290 0.57 -5.62 8.73
CA ASN A 290 -0.81 -5.46 8.24
C ASN A 290 -1.04 -4.24 7.33
N THR A 291 -0.16 -3.23 7.33
CA THR A 291 -0.31 -2.01 6.51
C THR A 291 0.66 -1.89 5.35
N MET A 292 1.66 -2.77 5.20
CA MET A 292 2.64 -2.81 4.09
C MET A 292 2.07 -3.39 2.79
N GLY A 293 0.75 -3.38 2.62
CA GLY A 293 0.04 -4.01 1.51
C GLY A 293 -0.76 -5.26 1.89
N LEU A 294 -0.76 -5.64 3.17
CA LEU A 294 -1.48 -6.81 3.69
C LEU A 294 -2.70 -6.39 4.52
N TYR A 295 -3.42 -5.35 4.12
CA TYR A 295 -4.81 -5.31 4.56
C TYR A 295 -5.51 -6.46 3.87
N GLU A 296 -5.57 -7.56 4.61
CA GLU A 296 -6.28 -8.76 4.29
C GLU A 296 -7.59 -8.67 5.06
N SER A 297 -8.69 -8.33 4.39
CA SER A 297 -10.01 -8.32 5.04
C SER A 297 -10.37 -9.70 5.59
N ARG A 298 -9.81 -10.75 4.99
CA ARG A 298 -9.83 -12.15 5.42
C ARG A 298 -8.60 -12.87 4.89
N LYS A 299 -8.39 -14.12 5.32
CA LYS A 299 -7.45 -15.04 4.68
C LYS A 299 -8.00 -15.59 3.37
N GLY A 300 -7.09 -15.94 2.48
CA GLY A 300 -7.39 -16.62 1.22
C GLY A 300 -7.95 -18.02 1.44
N LYS A 301 -8.72 -18.51 0.48
CA LYS A 301 -9.37 -19.83 0.55
C LYS A 301 -8.38 -21.00 0.55
N LEU A 302 -7.16 -20.79 0.04
CA LEU A 302 -6.09 -21.81 0.04
C LEU A 302 -5.12 -21.71 1.22
N TYR A 303 -5.29 -20.70 2.09
CA TYR A 303 -4.37 -20.43 3.19
C TYR A 303 -4.29 -21.59 4.18
N LYS A 304 -3.06 -22.05 4.47
CA LYS A 304 -2.77 -23.15 5.40
C LYS A 304 -3.56 -24.43 5.09
N ASN A 305 -3.81 -24.70 3.82
CA ASN A 305 -4.42 -25.95 3.37
C ASN A 305 -3.33 -26.93 2.91
N ASP A 306 -2.84 -27.76 3.83
CA ASP A 306 -1.76 -28.72 3.56
C ASP A 306 -2.10 -29.69 2.42
N SER A 307 -3.39 -30.07 2.28
CA SER A 307 -3.81 -30.95 1.19
C SER A 307 -3.65 -30.28 -0.17
N VAL A 308 -4.01 -29.00 -0.28
CA VAL A 308 -3.82 -28.22 -1.52
C VAL A 308 -2.34 -27.99 -1.79
N LYS A 309 -1.56 -27.61 -0.77
CA LYS A 309 -0.11 -27.43 -0.87
C LYS A 309 0.57 -28.69 -1.41
N ASN A 310 0.30 -29.84 -0.78
CA ASN A 310 0.88 -31.12 -1.19
C ASN A 310 0.47 -31.50 -2.61
N HIS A 311 -0.78 -31.21 -3.01
CA HIS A 311 -1.22 -31.42 -4.38
C HIS A 311 -0.46 -30.53 -5.36
N ILE A 312 -0.35 -29.22 -5.10
CA ILE A 312 0.40 -28.26 -5.93
C ILE A 312 1.87 -28.69 -6.11
N GLN A 313 2.53 -29.11 -5.02
CA GLN A 313 3.92 -29.57 -5.03
C GLN A 313 4.17 -30.74 -5.98
N GLN A 314 3.16 -31.58 -6.26
CA GLN A 314 3.29 -32.68 -7.23
C GLN A 314 3.40 -32.19 -8.68
N TYR A 315 2.87 -31.00 -8.99
CA TYR A 315 2.88 -30.45 -10.35
C TYR A 315 4.04 -29.51 -10.61
N LEU A 316 4.54 -28.80 -9.58
CA LEU A 316 5.58 -27.79 -9.73
C LEU A 316 6.85 -28.36 -10.38
N LYS A 317 7.36 -27.65 -11.39
CA LYS A 317 8.64 -27.90 -12.06
C LYS A 317 9.43 -26.60 -12.19
N PRO A 318 10.77 -26.67 -12.28
CA PRO A 318 11.60 -25.48 -12.45
C PRO A 318 11.10 -24.64 -13.61
N LEU A 319 11.03 -23.32 -13.38
CA LEU A 319 10.59 -22.30 -14.34
C LEU A 319 9.07 -22.20 -14.55
N ASP A 320 8.26 -22.94 -13.79
CA ASP A 320 6.81 -22.71 -13.76
C ASP A 320 6.51 -21.27 -13.30
N ILE A 321 5.60 -20.61 -14.01
CA ILE A 321 5.09 -19.28 -13.70
C ILE A 321 3.84 -19.44 -12.84
N LEU A 322 3.82 -18.77 -11.70
CA LEU A 322 2.73 -18.82 -10.73
C LEU A 322 1.90 -17.54 -10.83
N LEU A 323 0.58 -17.68 -10.93
CA LEU A 323 -0.34 -16.54 -10.83
C LEU A 323 -1.21 -16.70 -9.60
N GLU A 324 -1.57 -15.57 -8.98
CA GLU A 324 -2.49 -15.54 -7.85
C GLU A 324 -3.58 -14.47 -7.98
N LYS A 325 -4.72 -14.73 -7.33
CA LYS A 325 -5.79 -13.76 -7.08
C LYS A 325 -6.00 -13.59 -5.58
N THR A 326 -5.96 -12.34 -5.13
CA THR A 326 -6.09 -11.99 -3.70
C THR A 326 -7.10 -10.84 -3.53
N PRO A 327 -8.40 -11.07 -3.79
CA PRO A 327 -9.40 -9.99 -3.86
C PRO A 327 -9.64 -9.31 -2.50
N PHE A 328 -9.20 -9.96 -1.43
CA PHE A 328 -9.20 -9.47 -0.05
C PHE A 328 -7.99 -8.57 0.28
N ARG A 329 -7.02 -8.41 -0.63
CA ARG A 329 -5.89 -7.49 -0.51
C ARG A 329 -6.13 -6.21 -1.32
N LEU A 330 -5.78 -5.07 -0.73
CA LEU A 330 -5.90 -3.76 -1.39
C LEU A 330 -5.07 -3.66 -2.68
N THR A 331 -3.98 -4.41 -2.72
CA THR A 331 -2.94 -4.34 -3.75
C THR A 331 -3.39 -5.02 -5.04
N ASP A 332 -4.14 -6.11 -4.90
CA ASP A 332 -4.77 -6.82 -6.00
C ASP A 332 -5.80 -5.94 -6.72
N LYS A 333 -6.56 -5.13 -5.96
CA LYS A 333 -7.52 -4.16 -6.53
C LYS A 333 -6.88 -3.01 -7.33
N LEU A 334 -5.57 -2.81 -7.22
CA LEU A 334 -4.85 -1.80 -8.00
C LEU A 334 -4.39 -2.30 -9.37
N ILE A 335 -4.39 -3.63 -9.56
CA ILE A 335 -3.85 -4.25 -10.75
C ILE A 335 -5.05 -4.58 -11.65
N PRO A 336 -5.13 -4.00 -12.85
CA PRO A 336 -6.24 -4.26 -13.76
C PRO A 336 -6.22 -5.71 -14.22
N GLY A 337 -7.42 -6.27 -14.37
CA GLY A 337 -7.62 -7.67 -14.72
C GLY A 337 -8.02 -8.54 -13.52
N HIS A 338 -8.05 -9.84 -13.74
CA HIS A 338 -8.33 -10.81 -12.70
C HIS A 338 -7.09 -11.05 -11.86
N PHE A 339 -5.99 -11.60 -12.40
CA PHE A 339 -4.82 -11.94 -11.59
C PHE A 339 -4.07 -10.69 -11.10
N GLY A 340 -3.66 -10.74 -9.83
CA GLY A 340 -2.99 -9.63 -9.15
C GLY A 340 -1.48 -9.77 -9.06
N HIS A 341 -0.89 -10.94 -9.33
CA HIS A 341 0.55 -11.13 -9.13
C HIS A 341 1.11 -12.27 -9.95
N VAL A 342 2.42 -12.21 -10.20
CA VAL A 342 3.20 -13.16 -10.99
C VAL A 342 4.47 -13.51 -10.24
N ALA A 343 4.80 -14.78 -10.16
CA ALA A 343 6.05 -15.28 -9.59
C ALA A 343 6.62 -16.44 -10.43
N ILE A 344 7.87 -16.82 -10.15
CA ILE A 344 8.56 -17.92 -10.86
C ILE A 344 9.05 -18.94 -9.84
N TRP A 345 8.73 -20.21 -10.08
CA TRP A 345 9.26 -21.33 -9.31
C TRP A 345 10.71 -21.63 -9.72
N THR A 346 11.63 -21.64 -8.75
CA THR A 346 13.05 -21.89 -9.02
C THR A 346 13.34 -23.33 -9.39
N GLY A 347 12.59 -24.27 -8.81
CA GLY A 347 13.02 -25.66 -8.71
C GLY A 347 13.73 -25.96 -7.38
N THR A 348 13.81 -27.25 -7.08
CA THR A 348 14.51 -27.81 -5.93
C THR A 348 16.02 -27.83 -6.13
N LYS A 349 16.78 -28.03 -5.05
CA LYS A 349 18.24 -28.23 -5.14
C LYS A 349 18.59 -29.34 -6.14
N ARG A 350 17.91 -30.49 -6.06
CA ARG A 350 18.13 -31.61 -6.97
C ARG A 350 17.93 -31.21 -8.43
N GLU A 351 16.83 -30.55 -8.74
CA GLU A 351 16.53 -30.13 -10.12
C GLU A 351 17.54 -29.09 -10.64
N LEU A 352 17.97 -28.16 -9.79
CA LEU A 352 19.00 -27.17 -10.15
C LEU A 352 20.39 -27.80 -10.34
N VAL A 353 20.73 -28.84 -9.58
CA VAL A 353 21.95 -29.64 -9.79
C VAL A 353 21.87 -30.41 -11.12
N ASP A 354 20.75 -31.04 -11.41
CA ASP A 354 20.53 -31.78 -12.66
C ASP A 354 20.62 -30.84 -13.89
N LEU A 355 20.18 -29.59 -13.74
CA LEU A 355 20.33 -28.53 -14.74
C LEU A 355 21.72 -27.87 -14.76
N LYS A 356 22.65 -28.26 -13.88
CA LYS A 356 23.99 -27.68 -13.71
C LYS A 356 23.97 -26.18 -13.41
N LEU A 357 22.97 -25.73 -12.66
CA LEU A 357 22.79 -24.33 -12.24
C LEU A 357 23.19 -24.08 -10.78
N TRP A 358 23.23 -25.11 -9.95
CA TRP A 358 23.43 -24.97 -8.49
C TRP A 358 24.68 -24.18 -8.10
N GLU A 359 25.79 -24.41 -8.79
CA GLU A 359 27.10 -23.77 -8.51
C GLU A 359 27.33 -22.50 -9.34
N THR A 360 26.30 -21.99 -10.02
CA THR A 360 26.46 -20.76 -10.80
C THR A 360 26.49 -19.52 -9.88
N PRO A 361 27.17 -18.43 -10.27
CA PRO A 361 27.24 -17.20 -9.45
C PRO A 361 25.88 -16.58 -9.14
N GLN A 362 24.85 -16.91 -9.92
CA GLN A 362 23.49 -16.40 -9.75
C GLN A 362 22.69 -17.20 -8.71
N VAL A 363 22.98 -18.50 -8.52
CA VAL A 363 22.25 -19.40 -7.63
C VAL A 363 22.99 -19.62 -6.31
N GLU A 364 24.32 -19.76 -6.36
CA GLU A 364 25.17 -20.02 -5.19
C GLU A 364 24.88 -19.11 -3.98
N PRO A 365 24.69 -17.77 -4.14
CA PRO A 365 24.42 -16.88 -3.01
C PRO A 365 23.14 -17.22 -2.24
N TYR A 366 22.20 -17.94 -2.87
CA TYR A 366 20.89 -18.29 -2.32
C TYR A 366 20.75 -19.76 -1.96
N SER A 367 21.79 -20.58 -2.19
CA SER A 367 21.79 -22.04 -1.94
C SER A 367 21.21 -22.43 -0.59
N LYS A 368 21.66 -21.79 0.49
CA LYS A 368 21.20 -22.03 1.88
C LYS A 368 19.74 -21.67 2.14
N ILE A 369 19.16 -20.79 1.32
CA ILE A 369 17.78 -20.30 1.47
C ILE A 369 16.79 -21.22 0.75
N ILE A 370 17.25 -21.88 -0.31
CA ILE A 370 16.42 -22.72 -1.20
C ILE A 370 16.66 -24.22 -1.03
N GLU A 371 17.61 -24.62 -0.17
CA GLU A 371 17.90 -26.02 0.14
C GLU A 371 17.33 -26.47 1.48
N ASP A 372 16.92 -27.74 1.49
CA ASP A 372 16.89 -28.55 2.70
C ASP A 372 18.10 -29.49 2.65
N GLU A 373 18.92 -29.45 3.71
CA GLU A 373 20.14 -30.27 3.79
C GLU A 373 19.83 -31.78 3.85
N SER A 374 18.66 -32.15 4.38
CA SER A 374 18.22 -33.53 4.57
C SER A 374 17.45 -34.08 3.38
N ASP A 375 16.75 -33.24 2.62
CA ASP A 375 16.03 -33.60 1.40
C ASP A 375 16.28 -32.59 0.25
N PRO A 376 17.23 -32.88 -0.65
CA PRO A 376 17.49 -32.04 -1.83
C PRO A 376 16.30 -31.90 -2.80
N SER A 377 15.24 -32.69 -2.63
CA SER A 377 14.01 -32.64 -3.44
C SER A 377 12.85 -31.96 -2.71
N SER A 378 13.09 -31.40 -1.52
CA SER A 378 12.08 -30.67 -0.76
C SER A 378 11.58 -29.45 -1.56
N LYS A 379 10.27 -29.20 -1.42
CA LYS A 379 9.55 -28.09 -2.04
C LYS A 379 8.97 -27.13 -1.00
N ASN A 380 9.57 -27.08 0.18
CA ASN A 380 9.06 -26.32 1.33
C ASN A 380 9.89 -25.05 1.62
N GLU A 381 11.01 -24.90 0.96
CA GLU A 381 11.97 -23.82 1.15
C GLU A 381 11.55 -22.59 0.34
N HIS A 382 12.39 -21.55 0.35
CA HIS A 382 12.07 -20.28 -0.31
C HIS A 382 12.34 -20.38 -1.82
N GLN A 383 11.54 -21.16 -2.54
CA GLN A 383 11.78 -21.53 -3.95
C GLN A 383 10.88 -20.78 -4.94
N ILE A 384 10.29 -19.66 -4.51
CA ILE A 384 9.50 -18.76 -5.37
C ILE A 384 10.25 -17.44 -5.50
N ILE A 385 10.65 -17.07 -6.72
CA ILE A 385 11.16 -15.73 -7.03
C ILE A 385 9.96 -14.83 -7.30
N GLU A 386 9.83 -13.75 -6.55
CA GLU A 386 8.75 -12.78 -6.74
C GLU A 386 9.21 -11.34 -6.48
N ALA A 387 8.59 -10.39 -7.18
CA ALA A 387 8.80 -8.97 -6.95
C ALA A 387 7.74 -8.45 -5.97
N LEU A 388 8.14 -8.21 -4.73
CA LEU A 388 7.30 -7.56 -3.72
C LEU A 388 7.73 -6.10 -3.53
N ARG A 389 6.95 -5.30 -2.80
CA ARG A 389 7.33 -3.89 -2.48
C ARG A 389 8.68 -3.77 -1.78
N SER A 390 9.09 -4.79 -1.02
CA SER A 390 10.40 -4.90 -0.38
C SER A 390 11.56 -5.11 -1.38
N GLY A 391 11.25 -5.44 -2.63
CA GLY A 391 12.19 -5.84 -3.68
C GLY A 391 11.91 -7.25 -4.19
N VAL A 392 12.73 -7.68 -5.15
CA VAL A 392 12.69 -9.05 -5.66
C VAL A 392 13.36 -9.99 -4.65
N GLN A 393 12.62 -10.96 -4.15
CA GLN A 393 13.04 -11.86 -3.08
C GLN A 393 12.63 -13.31 -3.35
N LEU A 394 13.06 -14.20 -2.45
CA LEU A 394 12.67 -15.60 -2.41
C LEU A 394 11.63 -15.81 -1.30
N SER A 395 10.54 -16.50 -1.63
CA SER A 395 9.43 -16.78 -0.71
C SER A 395 9.07 -18.26 -0.70
N THR A 396 8.38 -18.70 0.35
CA THR A 396 7.90 -20.08 0.47
C THR A 396 6.56 -20.26 -0.25
N LEU A 397 6.22 -21.51 -0.56
CA LEU A 397 4.88 -21.84 -1.06
C LEU A 397 3.79 -21.55 -0.01
N ASP A 398 4.10 -21.65 1.29
CA ASP A 398 3.14 -21.33 2.35
C ASP A 398 2.76 -19.84 2.36
N ASP A 399 3.74 -18.96 2.18
CA ASP A 399 3.51 -17.51 2.10
C ASP A 399 2.69 -17.16 0.85
N PHE A 400 3.01 -17.81 -0.28
CA PHE A 400 2.34 -17.59 -1.56
C PHE A 400 0.90 -18.15 -1.59
N LEU A 401 0.55 -19.18 -0.81
CA LEU A 401 -0.79 -19.80 -0.86
C LEU A 401 -1.86 -19.11 -0.02
N ASN A 402 -1.59 -17.94 0.57
CA ASN A 402 -2.64 -17.10 1.13
C ASN A 402 -3.38 -16.36 -0.01
N VAL A 403 -4.13 -17.11 -0.81
CA VAL A 403 -4.79 -16.67 -2.07
C VAL A 403 -6.16 -17.35 -2.23
N ASP A 404 -6.99 -16.83 -3.12
CA ASP A 404 -8.24 -17.51 -3.52
C ASP A 404 -8.07 -18.33 -4.80
N ASP A 405 -7.35 -17.78 -5.77
CA ASP A 405 -7.04 -18.46 -7.02
C ASP A 405 -5.53 -18.63 -7.15
N PHE A 406 -5.14 -19.76 -7.72
CA PHE A 406 -3.75 -20.12 -7.95
C PHE A 406 -3.62 -20.83 -9.29
N VAL A 407 -2.64 -20.42 -10.09
CA VAL A 407 -2.39 -20.99 -11.42
C VAL A 407 -0.94 -21.39 -11.57
N ILE A 408 -0.71 -22.54 -12.20
CA ILE A 408 0.61 -22.93 -12.73
C ILE A 408 0.56 -22.83 -14.25
N LEU A 409 1.37 -21.94 -14.80
CA LEU A 409 1.64 -21.85 -16.23
C LEU A 409 3.06 -22.38 -16.50
N ARG A 410 3.18 -23.34 -17.41
CA ARG A 410 4.46 -23.94 -17.74
C ARG A 410 4.96 -23.48 -19.10
N PRO A 411 6.17 -22.90 -19.17
CA PRO A 411 6.81 -22.62 -20.44
C PRO A 411 7.03 -23.88 -21.27
N THR A 412 6.68 -23.79 -22.55
CA THR A 412 6.88 -24.79 -23.58
C THR A 412 7.97 -24.29 -24.53
N PHE A 413 8.95 -25.15 -24.78
CA PHE A 413 10.08 -24.84 -25.65
C PHE A 413 10.17 -25.89 -26.75
N ASP A 414 10.77 -25.51 -27.88
CA ASP A 414 11.13 -26.47 -28.92
C ASP A 414 12.04 -27.55 -28.33
N LYS A 415 11.70 -28.82 -28.61
CA LYS A 415 12.33 -29.99 -27.98
C LYS A 415 13.85 -29.99 -28.11
N ASP A 416 14.37 -29.48 -29.21
CA ASP A 416 15.80 -29.48 -29.53
C ASP A 416 16.62 -28.48 -28.70
N ILE A 417 15.98 -27.42 -28.17
CA ILE A 417 16.64 -26.36 -27.40
C ILE A 417 16.06 -26.17 -25.99
N ALA A 418 15.10 -27.00 -25.60
CA ALA A 418 14.32 -26.83 -24.37
C ALA A 418 15.17 -26.72 -23.11
N ILE A 419 16.18 -27.58 -22.94
CA ILE A 419 17.05 -27.58 -21.76
C ILE A 419 17.87 -26.29 -21.68
N GLU A 420 18.44 -25.84 -22.80
CA GLU A 420 19.26 -24.63 -22.82
C GLU A 420 18.42 -23.37 -22.60
N LYS A 421 17.22 -23.30 -23.19
CA LYS A 421 16.27 -22.21 -22.95
C LYS A 421 15.74 -22.19 -21.53
N GLN A 422 15.49 -23.35 -20.93
CA GLN A 422 15.10 -23.45 -19.53
C GLN A 422 16.20 -22.94 -18.60
N LYS A 423 17.46 -23.33 -18.84
CA LYS A 423 18.61 -22.83 -18.06
C LYS A 423 18.79 -21.33 -18.20
N GLU A 424 18.76 -20.81 -19.44
CA GLU A 424 18.88 -19.38 -19.73
C GLU A 424 17.82 -18.58 -18.96
N ALA A 425 16.56 -19.00 -19.03
CA ALA A 425 15.45 -18.32 -18.38
C ALA A 425 15.52 -18.39 -16.84
N LEU A 426 15.91 -19.53 -16.27
CA LEU A 426 16.15 -19.63 -14.82
C LEU A 426 17.27 -18.70 -14.37
N ILE A 427 18.40 -18.66 -15.09
CA ILE A 427 19.49 -17.71 -14.80
C ILE A 427 18.97 -16.28 -14.88
N MET A 428 18.15 -15.94 -15.87
CA MET A 428 17.54 -14.61 -15.97
C MET A 428 16.63 -14.31 -14.77
N ALA A 429 15.83 -15.26 -14.29
CA ALA A 429 15.01 -15.07 -13.09
C ALA A 429 15.88 -14.82 -11.85
N PHE A 430 16.90 -15.64 -11.60
CA PHE A 430 17.82 -15.47 -10.46
C PHE A 430 18.56 -14.13 -10.49
N ARG A 431 18.92 -13.61 -11.68
CA ARG A 431 19.56 -12.29 -11.82
C ARG A 431 18.69 -11.12 -11.34
N GLN A 432 17.39 -11.32 -11.15
CA GLN A 432 16.51 -10.27 -10.67
C GLN A 432 16.50 -10.15 -9.14
N LEU A 433 16.92 -11.19 -8.41
CA LEU A 433 16.95 -11.17 -6.95
C LEU A 433 17.75 -9.99 -6.40
N GLY A 434 17.19 -9.29 -5.41
CA GLY A 434 17.77 -8.10 -4.80
C GLY A 434 17.53 -6.79 -5.57
N LYS A 435 16.91 -6.80 -6.75
CA LYS A 435 16.48 -5.56 -7.42
C LYS A 435 15.33 -4.90 -6.64
N LYS A 436 15.27 -3.57 -6.76
CA LYS A 436 14.16 -2.78 -6.21
C LYS A 436 12.90 -2.99 -7.06
N TYR A 437 11.73 -2.83 -6.45
CA TYR A 437 10.47 -2.90 -7.16
C TYR A 437 10.25 -1.65 -8.04
N ASP A 438 9.65 -1.81 -9.23
CA ASP A 438 9.30 -0.66 -10.09
C ASP A 438 7.91 -0.13 -9.81
N PHE A 439 7.84 1.01 -9.13
CA PHE A 439 6.58 1.69 -8.83
C PHE A 439 6.07 2.54 -9.99
N ASN A 440 6.83 2.65 -11.08
CA ASN A 440 6.43 3.40 -12.26
C ASN A 440 5.73 2.54 -13.32
N PHE A 441 5.72 1.21 -13.15
CA PHE A 441 5.16 0.24 -14.10
C PHE A 441 5.67 0.49 -15.54
N ASP A 442 6.97 0.80 -15.68
CA ASP A 442 7.62 1.07 -16.96
C ASP A 442 8.63 -0.02 -17.29
N VAL A 443 8.24 -0.90 -18.21
CA VAL A 443 9.03 -2.06 -18.68
C VAL A 443 10.37 -1.67 -19.29
N ASN A 444 10.58 -0.38 -19.60
CA ASN A 444 11.83 0.12 -20.17
C ASN A 444 12.87 0.49 -19.09
N THR A 445 12.52 0.44 -17.80
CA THR A 445 13.46 0.63 -16.71
C THR A 445 14.15 -0.69 -16.35
N THR A 446 15.49 -0.69 -16.30
CA THR A 446 16.27 -1.94 -16.09
C THR A 446 16.69 -2.16 -14.63
N ASP A 447 16.58 -1.14 -13.80
CA ASP A 447 17.01 -1.12 -12.38
C ASP A 447 15.88 -1.39 -11.39
N LYS A 448 14.63 -1.48 -11.87
CA LYS A 448 13.43 -1.76 -11.07
C LYS A 448 12.50 -2.72 -11.83
N ILE A 449 11.73 -3.55 -11.11
CA ILE A 449 10.87 -4.59 -11.73
C ILE A 449 9.50 -4.69 -11.05
N VAL A 450 8.42 -4.76 -11.84
CA VAL A 450 7.06 -5.20 -11.41
C VAL A 450 6.95 -6.72 -11.47
N CYS A 451 6.06 -7.34 -10.68
CA CYS A 451 5.88 -8.79 -10.67
C CYS A 451 5.67 -9.44 -12.05
N SER A 452 4.88 -8.82 -12.93
CA SER A 452 4.65 -9.28 -14.30
C SER A 452 5.86 -9.05 -15.22
N GLU A 453 6.71 -8.05 -14.94
CA GLU A 453 7.98 -7.85 -15.64
C GLU A 453 9.00 -8.95 -15.32
N LEU A 454 8.87 -9.62 -14.17
CA LEU A 454 9.71 -10.77 -13.84
C LEU A 454 9.57 -11.87 -14.89
N ALA A 455 8.35 -12.16 -15.34
CA ALA A 455 8.11 -13.07 -16.46
C ALA A 455 8.66 -12.49 -17.77
N TYR A 456 8.34 -11.23 -18.10
CA TYR A 456 8.84 -10.57 -19.31
C TYR A 456 10.37 -10.68 -19.47
N ILE A 457 11.12 -10.36 -18.42
CA ILE A 457 12.59 -10.34 -18.42
C ILE A 457 13.18 -11.75 -18.38
N SER A 458 12.52 -12.69 -17.73
CA SER A 458 13.01 -14.08 -17.62
C SER A 458 12.86 -14.85 -18.93
N PHE A 459 11.93 -14.45 -19.80
CA PHE A 459 11.67 -15.12 -21.07
C PHE A 459 11.79 -14.15 -22.26
N PRO A 460 13.01 -13.72 -22.63
CA PRO A 460 13.22 -12.70 -23.65
C PRO A 460 12.85 -13.14 -25.08
N THR A 461 12.51 -14.42 -25.27
CA THR A 461 12.12 -15.00 -26.57
C THR A 461 10.62 -15.15 -26.74
N VAL A 462 9.85 -14.84 -25.69
CA VAL A 462 8.39 -14.86 -25.72
C VAL A 462 7.91 -13.46 -26.12
N ASP A 463 7.07 -13.38 -27.15
CA ASP A 463 6.41 -12.14 -27.53
C ASP A 463 5.25 -11.84 -26.58
N TRP A 464 5.59 -11.20 -25.45
CA TRP A 464 4.61 -10.85 -24.42
C TRP A 464 3.67 -9.72 -24.88
N PRO A 465 2.35 -9.86 -24.67
CA PRO A 465 1.42 -8.76 -24.93
C PRO A 465 1.68 -7.65 -23.92
N THR A 466 2.00 -6.45 -24.42
CA THR A 466 2.16 -5.25 -23.61
C THR A 466 1.06 -4.26 -23.94
N GLU A 467 0.62 -3.53 -22.94
CA GLU A 467 -0.36 -2.46 -23.07
C GLU A 467 0.30 -1.10 -22.81
N LYS A 468 -0.35 -0.02 -23.23
CA LYS A 468 0.17 1.33 -23.02
C LYS A 468 -0.74 2.10 -22.07
N THR A 469 -0.31 2.28 -20.83
CA THR A 469 -1.04 3.05 -19.81
C THR A 469 -0.23 4.30 -19.45
N LEU A 470 -0.88 5.48 -19.48
CA LEU A 470 -0.24 6.78 -19.19
C LEU A 470 1.08 7.03 -19.97
N GLY A 471 1.16 6.55 -21.21
CA GLY A 471 2.32 6.74 -22.09
C GLY A 471 3.46 5.73 -21.89
N ARG A 472 3.36 4.82 -20.93
CA ARG A 472 4.35 3.76 -20.63
C ARG A 472 3.85 2.42 -21.10
N HIS A 473 4.77 1.55 -21.53
CA HIS A 473 4.43 0.17 -21.84
C HIS A 473 4.44 -0.63 -20.54
N ASN A 474 3.40 -1.40 -20.28
CA ASN A 474 3.28 -2.27 -19.11
C ASN A 474 2.85 -3.68 -19.53
N ILE A 475 3.08 -4.64 -18.65
CA ILE A 475 2.58 -6.01 -18.75
C ILE A 475 1.78 -6.28 -17.47
N SER A 476 0.56 -6.78 -17.57
CA SER A 476 -0.23 -7.21 -16.41
C SER A 476 -0.09 -8.71 -16.17
N PRO A 477 -0.43 -9.22 -14.97
CA PRO A 477 -0.56 -10.66 -14.74
C PRO A 477 -1.54 -11.32 -15.73
N ASP A 478 -2.62 -10.65 -16.10
CA ASP A 478 -3.56 -11.14 -17.11
C ASP A 478 -2.95 -11.22 -18.52
N ASN A 479 -2.02 -10.33 -18.87
CA ASN A 479 -1.27 -10.44 -20.12
C ASN A 479 -0.39 -11.69 -20.14
N VAL A 480 0.20 -12.07 -19.00
CA VAL A 480 0.92 -13.34 -18.84
C VAL A 480 -0.05 -14.51 -18.97
N ALA A 481 -1.19 -14.43 -18.28
CA ALA A 481 -2.24 -15.45 -18.30
C ALA A 481 -2.76 -15.75 -19.71
N LYS A 482 -3.00 -14.71 -20.52
CA LYS A 482 -3.50 -14.82 -21.90
C LYS A 482 -2.62 -15.67 -22.81
N LEU A 483 -1.34 -15.87 -22.48
CA LEU A 483 -0.45 -16.75 -23.22
C LEU A 483 -0.64 -18.24 -22.96
N ALA A 484 -1.56 -18.62 -22.06
CA ALA A 484 -1.85 -20.01 -21.74
C ALA A 484 -2.76 -20.72 -22.77
N TRP A 485 -3.31 -19.99 -23.75
CA TRP A 485 -4.12 -20.54 -24.83
C TRP A 485 -3.86 -19.83 -26.17
N ASN A 486 -4.06 -20.53 -27.29
CA ASN A 486 -3.90 -20.08 -28.70
C ASN A 486 -2.47 -20.07 -29.30
N ASN A 487 -1.82 -21.23 -29.46
CA ASN A 487 -0.51 -21.35 -30.16
C ASN A 487 0.59 -20.44 -29.58
N VAL A 488 0.68 -20.39 -28.24
CA VAL A 488 1.61 -19.55 -27.48
C VAL A 488 2.35 -20.38 -26.42
N PRO A 489 3.49 -19.90 -25.91
CA PRO A 489 4.51 -20.74 -25.31
C PRO A 489 4.20 -21.17 -23.88
N LEU A 490 3.00 -20.98 -23.33
CA LEU A 490 2.65 -21.41 -21.98
C LEU A 490 1.54 -22.48 -21.99
N GLU A 491 1.73 -23.54 -21.23
CA GLU A 491 0.74 -24.57 -20.95
C GLU A 491 0.06 -24.29 -19.60
N LEU A 492 -1.28 -24.28 -19.56
CA LEU A 492 -2.04 -24.26 -18.30
C LEU A 492 -1.97 -25.62 -17.62
N VAL A 493 -1.10 -25.77 -16.61
CA VAL A 493 -0.89 -27.03 -15.88
C VAL A 493 -1.99 -27.22 -14.84
N LEU A 494 -2.26 -26.21 -14.03
CA LEU A 494 -3.12 -26.30 -12.85
C LEU A 494 -3.88 -24.99 -12.65
N LEU A 495 -5.17 -25.07 -12.30
CA LEU A 495 -6.01 -23.92 -11.95
C LEU A 495 -6.83 -24.24 -10.70
N TYR A 496 -6.58 -23.49 -9.63
CA TYR A 496 -7.51 -23.34 -8.53
C TYR A 496 -8.26 -22.02 -8.73
N HIS A 497 -9.58 -22.07 -8.65
CA HIS A 497 -10.43 -20.89 -8.65
C HIS A 497 -11.42 -20.97 -7.51
N ASP A 498 -11.57 -19.88 -6.79
CA ASP A 498 -12.43 -19.75 -5.62
C ASP A 498 -12.14 -20.81 -4.55
N GLY A 499 -10.86 -21.16 -4.37
CA GLY A 499 -10.41 -22.19 -3.44
C GLY A 499 -10.61 -23.63 -3.90
N GLN A 500 -11.12 -23.86 -5.12
CA GLN A 500 -11.43 -25.20 -5.64
C GLN A 500 -10.58 -25.53 -6.86
N LEU A 501 -10.14 -26.79 -6.93
CA LEU A 501 -9.45 -27.30 -8.11
C LEU A 501 -10.43 -27.36 -9.29
N ILE A 502 -10.04 -26.77 -10.42
CA ILE A 502 -10.82 -26.83 -11.65
C ILE A 502 -10.40 -28.05 -12.47
N ASP A 503 -11.39 -28.81 -12.95
CA ASP A 503 -11.16 -30.03 -13.73
C ASP A 503 -10.40 -29.74 -15.04
N ASP A 504 -9.46 -30.62 -15.39
CA ASP A 504 -8.59 -30.48 -16.56
C ASP A 504 -9.35 -30.31 -17.87
N LYS A 505 -10.58 -30.84 -17.98
CA LYS A 505 -11.40 -30.73 -19.19
C LYS A 505 -11.93 -29.31 -19.41
N ILE A 506 -12.12 -28.56 -18.34
CA ILE A 506 -12.75 -27.22 -18.38
C ILE A 506 -11.80 -26.10 -17.95
N LYS A 507 -10.60 -26.41 -17.45
CA LYS A 507 -9.68 -25.39 -16.92
C LYS A 507 -9.32 -24.30 -17.93
N ASN A 508 -9.14 -24.65 -19.21
CA ASN A 508 -8.86 -23.67 -20.26
C ASN A 508 -10.05 -22.74 -20.55
N GLU A 509 -11.27 -23.29 -20.55
CA GLU A 509 -12.49 -22.50 -20.74
C GLU A 509 -12.73 -21.58 -19.53
N LYS A 510 -12.54 -22.11 -18.32
CA LYS A 510 -12.63 -21.33 -17.09
C LYS A 510 -11.60 -20.21 -17.05
N MET A 511 -10.35 -20.50 -17.41
CA MET A 511 -9.29 -19.50 -17.48
C MET A 511 -9.66 -18.37 -18.46
N LYS A 512 -10.18 -18.70 -19.65
CA LYS A 512 -10.65 -17.68 -20.62
C LYS A 512 -11.77 -16.81 -20.06
N MET A 513 -12.77 -17.41 -19.42
CA MET A 513 -13.90 -16.67 -18.81
C MET A 513 -13.46 -15.72 -17.69
N LEU A 514 -12.33 -15.96 -17.02
CA LEU A 514 -11.80 -15.05 -15.99
C LEU A 514 -11.09 -13.84 -16.60
N MET A 515 -10.80 -13.86 -17.90
CA MET A 515 -9.96 -12.88 -18.59
C MET A 515 -10.77 -12.01 -19.56
N GLU A 516 -12.06 -12.32 -19.69
CA GLU A 516 -13.10 -11.52 -20.35
C GLU A 516 -13.75 -10.60 -19.31
#